data_AF-A0A949KLD3-F1
#
_entry.id   AF-A0A949KLD3-F1
#
_cell.length_a   1.000
_cell.length_b   1.000
_cell.length_c   1.000
_cell.angle_alpha   90.00
_cell.angle_beta   90.00
_cell.angle_gamma   90.00
#
_symmetry.space_group_name_H-M   'P 1'
#
loop_
_entity.id
_entity.type
_entity.pdbx_description
1 polymer ?
#
loop_
_entity_poly.entity_id
_entity_poly.type
_entity_poly.pdbx_seq_one_letter_code
_entity_poly.pdbx_strand_id
1 'polypeptide(L)'
;MWKLLKRFLVRLLLLPILPALAWGPATHPYINKRALEIAEREVQQHNPGVNRRIVEILARNRDAFIFGGNSADAVSSYHILSGVTVYDYAHNYWPDTSGGVSVFGYKLVDEWYQSSIGRRDTTYPEADFAIACGWLAHQLADWYVHYAPIDRDGWILEDVLAEADDETVFHGYSNSHRVLGAYYYPEILALYNTADHALIEFFHDMLLLDRHGSSFLGQNRVELFPTRIVAGQLKNLLTQTSEQYEGVVTRIPPELVSTFGESFNQVIQALKALNDIAVHLNPRLVTTVANSIDPGRTGKPDYIEMSVQRVLNEFFSLSFEEIARRGSLMVCNQADGEPAIKIRETARAGTILFGLADRLTRLVDPELAVSLVKDPNSLNLRLLWGLVDLRAGIIRELVRVWGVGKLSEHLHHDPKLGALKAFLTELMRGKYGDFTAGQHRFQRRLPPLLQSAGVEHSPPGFSEIRVKVIPAVFRDQPNQAGKTIDPATLAFAVNGYEARTKPDTFELELNWDGPKMFLVGRVKPGFCQGTHHLLVSVRDRSEAPTGRLEQELQVWRKT
;
A
#
# COMPACT_ATOMS: atom_id res chain seq x y z
N MET A 1 -25.79 -11.37 25.64
CA MET A 1 -26.08 -10.36 24.60
C MET A 1 -24.91 -9.40 24.35
N TRP A 2 -24.36 -8.73 25.37
CA TRP A 2 -23.22 -7.78 25.25
C TRP A 2 -21.94 -8.36 24.61
N LYS A 3 -21.52 -9.57 24.99
CA LYS A 3 -20.35 -10.24 24.38
C LYS A 3 -20.54 -10.63 22.90
N LEU A 4 -21.78 -10.89 22.48
CA LEU A 4 -22.15 -11.19 21.10
C LEU A 4 -22.23 -9.90 20.27
N LEU A 5 -22.81 -8.84 20.84
CA LEU A 5 -22.82 -7.50 20.26
C LEU A 5 -21.39 -6.96 20.09
N LYS A 6 -20.52 -7.14 21.09
CA LYS A 6 -19.09 -6.76 21.00
C LYS A 6 -18.35 -7.54 19.92
N ARG A 7 -18.60 -8.85 19.78
CA ARG A 7 -17.99 -9.68 18.72
C ARG A 7 -18.52 -9.33 17.32
N PHE A 8 -19.78 -8.95 17.24
CA PHE A 8 -20.45 -8.54 16.01
C PHE A 8 -20.02 -7.15 15.58
N LEU A 9 -19.97 -6.17 16.49
CA LEU A 9 -19.37 -4.86 16.29
C LEU A 9 -17.90 -5.01 15.91
N VAL A 10 -17.10 -5.81 16.62
CA VAL A 10 -15.72 -6.09 16.18
C VAL A 10 -15.68 -6.67 14.75
N ARG A 11 -16.59 -7.57 14.36
CA ARG A 11 -16.64 -8.10 12.98
C ARG A 11 -17.15 -7.08 11.95
N LEU A 12 -18.01 -6.16 12.36
CA LEU A 12 -18.51 -5.05 11.53
C LEU A 12 -17.58 -3.85 11.49
N LEU A 13 -16.69 -3.75 12.46
CA LEU A 13 -15.68 -2.72 12.57
C LEU A 13 -14.36 -3.21 12.00
N LEU A 14 -14.18 -4.53 11.82
CA LEU A 14 -13.19 -5.14 10.92
C LEU A 14 -13.61 -5.10 9.44
N LEU A 15 -14.88 -4.78 9.18
CA LEU A 15 -15.45 -4.60 7.84
C LEU A 15 -14.92 -3.33 7.17
N PRO A 16 -14.86 -2.15 7.83
CA PRO A 16 -14.12 -0.99 7.37
C PRO A 16 -12.60 -1.08 7.62
N ILE A 17 -12.01 -2.24 7.96
CA ILE A 17 -10.54 -2.36 8.09
C ILE A 17 -9.84 -2.56 6.74
N LEU A 18 -10.56 -2.52 5.63
CA LEU A 18 -9.91 -2.38 4.34
C LEU A 18 -10.16 -0.98 3.76
N PRO A 19 -9.42 0.05 4.21
CA PRO A 19 -8.82 1.02 3.32
C PRO A 19 -7.42 0.47 3.02
N ALA A 20 -7.04 0.28 1.76
CA ALA A 20 -6.48 1.35 0.94
C ALA A 20 -5.37 2.08 1.72
N LEU A 21 -4.18 1.50 1.68
CA LEU A 21 -3.03 2.02 2.37
C LEU A 21 -1.85 1.86 1.41
N ALA A 22 -1.80 2.83 0.50
CA ALA A 22 -0.59 3.55 0.18
C ALA A 22 -0.81 4.92 0.84
N TRP A 23 -0.05 5.17 1.91
CA TRP A 23 0.00 6.31 2.81
C TRP A 23 -1.21 6.68 3.67
N GLY A 24 -0.88 7.07 4.90
CA GLY A 24 -1.77 7.76 5.80
C GLY A 24 -1.79 9.25 5.45
N PRO A 25 -2.97 9.85 5.20
CA PRO A 25 -3.09 11.20 4.67
C PRO A 25 -2.67 12.28 5.67
N ALA A 26 -2.38 11.96 6.93
CA ALA A 26 -1.90 12.92 7.92
C ALA A 26 -0.37 13.08 7.91
N THR A 27 0.36 12.04 7.53
CA THR A 27 1.83 12.00 7.64
C THR A 27 2.52 12.96 6.67
N HIS A 28 2.18 12.97 5.37
CA HIS A 28 2.78 13.93 4.43
C HIS A 28 2.47 15.39 4.75
N PRO A 29 1.21 15.78 5.06
CA PRO A 29 0.93 17.14 5.50
C PRO A 29 1.71 17.52 6.77
N TYR A 30 1.90 16.59 7.70
CA TYR A 30 2.74 16.83 8.88
C TYR A 30 4.21 17.08 8.51
N ILE A 31 4.80 16.24 7.65
CA ILE A 31 6.17 16.40 7.16
C ILE A 31 6.34 17.75 6.46
N ASN A 32 5.44 18.10 5.54
CA ASN A 32 5.46 19.39 4.83
C ASN A 32 5.37 20.55 5.81
N LYS A 33 4.35 20.53 6.71
CA LYS A 33 4.19 21.56 7.74
C LYS A 33 5.48 21.75 8.54
N ARG A 34 6.07 20.65 8.99
CA ARG A 34 7.25 20.70 9.84
C ARG A 34 8.48 21.19 9.08
N ALA A 35 8.71 20.75 7.85
CA ALA A 35 9.79 21.23 7.00
C ALA A 35 9.68 22.74 6.72
N LEU A 36 8.47 23.25 6.41
CA LEU A 36 8.26 24.68 6.21
C LEU A 36 8.53 25.48 7.50
N GLU A 37 8.08 25.02 8.66
CA GLU A 37 8.36 25.67 9.95
C GLU A 37 9.85 25.72 10.28
N ILE A 38 10.64 24.73 9.84
CA ILE A 38 12.11 24.78 9.96
C ILE A 38 12.66 25.82 8.99
N ALA A 39 12.31 25.73 7.72
CA ALA A 39 12.82 26.63 6.68
C ALA A 39 12.49 28.11 6.97
N GLU A 40 11.30 28.40 7.49
CA GLU A 40 10.89 29.75 7.94
C GLU A 40 11.82 30.28 9.05
N ARG A 41 12.16 29.43 10.03
CA ARG A 41 13.08 29.81 11.12
C ARG A 41 14.50 30.04 10.61
N GLU A 42 14.99 29.19 9.70
CA GLU A 42 16.31 29.35 9.07
C GLU A 42 16.41 30.65 8.26
N VAL A 43 15.35 31.02 7.53
CA VAL A 43 15.27 32.30 6.81
C VAL A 43 15.28 33.48 7.78
N GLN A 44 14.55 33.40 8.90
CA GLN A 44 14.58 34.43 9.95
C GLN A 44 15.98 34.58 10.58
N GLN A 45 16.72 33.49 10.67
CA GLN A 45 18.11 33.45 11.13
C GLN A 45 19.12 33.85 10.04
N HIS A 46 18.66 34.29 8.87
CA HIS A 46 19.49 34.71 7.74
C HIS A 46 20.44 33.60 7.22
N ASN A 47 20.03 32.34 7.32
CA ASN A 47 20.81 31.23 6.77
C ASN A 47 20.83 31.32 5.23
N PRO A 48 22.01 31.53 4.59
CA PRO A 48 22.10 31.65 3.13
C PRO A 48 21.89 30.30 2.41
N GLY A 49 21.93 29.18 3.13
CA GLY A 49 21.71 27.84 2.58
C GLY A 49 20.24 27.48 2.36
N VAL A 50 19.29 28.38 2.66
CA VAL A 50 17.86 28.17 2.42
C VAL A 50 17.36 29.14 1.36
N ASN A 51 16.60 28.63 0.38
CA ASN A 51 16.02 29.43 -0.68
C ASN A 51 14.86 30.29 -0.15
N ARG A 52 15.21 31.51 0.25
CA ARG A 52 14.29 32.50 0.80
C ARG A 52 13.06 32.76 -0.09
N ARG A 53 13.23 32.83 -1.41
CA ARG A 53 12.13 33.10 -2.34
C ARG A 53 11.10 31.98 -2.33
N ILE A 54 11.54 30.73 -2.30
CA ILE A 54 10.64 29.56 -2.19
C ILE A 54 9.87 29.65 -0.87
N VAL A 55 10.58 29.81 0.26
CA VAL A 55 9.97 29.89 1.59
C VAL A 55 8.92 31.00 1.67
N GLU A 56 9.19 32.18 1.14
CA GLU A 56 8.27 33.32 1.15
C GLU A 56 6.98 33.05 0.36
N ILE A 57 7.06 32.39 -0.80
CA ILE A 57 5.87 32.02 -1.59
C ILE A 57 5.04 30.96 -0.85
N LEU A 58 5.71 29.94 -0.30
CA LEU A 58 5.05 28.86 0.43
C LEU A 58 4.40 29.36 1.72
N ALA A 59 5.02 30.30 2.43
CA ALA A 59 4.45 30.90 3.64
C ALA A 59 3.13 31.64 3.35
N ARG A 60 3.02 32.31 2.18
CA ARG A 60 1.77 32.95 1.72
C ARG A 60 0.69 31.95 1.30
N ASN A 61 1.10 30.77 0.84
CA ASN A 61 0.22 29.72 0.33
C ASN A 61 0.33 28.43 1.18
N ARG A 62 0.41 28.61 2.50
CA ARG A 62 0.81 27.57 3.45
C ARG A 62 0.00 26.29 3.33
N ASP A 63 -1.31 26.42 3.32
CA ASP A 63 -2.23 25.28 3.22
C ASP A 63 -2.05 24.50 1.91
N ALA A 64 -1.88 25.21 0.79
CA ALA A 64 -1.69 24.59 -0.51
C ALA A 64 -0.38 23.76 -0.57
N PHE A 65 0.68 24.23 0.09
CA PHE A 65 1.92 23.45 0.24
C PHE A 65 1.74 22.24 1.14
N ILE A 66 1.10 22.46 2.30
CA ILE A 66 0.95 21.41 3.30
C ILE A 66 0.05 20.28 2.76
N PHE A 67 -1.15 20.59 2.30
CA PHE A 67 -2.10 19.60 1.78
C PHE A 67 -1.81 19.19 0.34
N GLY A 68 -0.92 19.91 -0.36
CA GLY A 68 -0.28 19.45 -1.59
C GLY A 68 0.61 18.22 -1.38
N GLY A 69 0.95 17.89 -0.13
CA GLY A 69 1.58 16.62 0.21
C GLY A 69 0.72 15.42 -0.20
N ASN A 70 -0.60 15.53 -0.13
CA ASN A 70 -1.51 14.41 -0.48
C ASN A 70 -1.74 14.25 -2.00
N SER A 71 -1.19 15.13 -2.83
CA SER A 71 -1.52 15.19 -4.26
C SER A 71 -0.99 14.00 -5.06
N ALA A 72 0.20 13.50 -4.71
CA ALA A 72 0.82 12.36 -5.37
C ALA A 72 -0.01 11.08 -5.13
N ASP A 73 -0.41 10.84 -3.88
CA ASP A 73 -1.25 9.70 -3.48
C ASP A 73 -2.60 9.68 -4.21
N ALA A 74 -3.15 10.84 -4.58
CA ALA A 74 -4.41 10.91 -5.32
C ALA A 74 -4.30 10.27 -6.72
N VAL A 75 -3.16 10.46 -7.40
CA VAL A 75 -2.89 9.80 -8.69
C VAL A 75 -2.61 8.30 -8.52
N SER A 76 -1.87 7.95 -7.48
CA SER A 76 -1.61 6.55 -7.12
C SER A 76 -2.89 5.77 -6.82
N SER A 77 -3.75 6.34 -5.98
CA SER A 77 -5.04 5.76 -5.64
C SER A 77 -5.90 5.53 -6.88
N TYR A 78 -5.95 6.50 -7.80
CA TYR A 78 -6.69 6.32 -9.04
C TYR A 78 -6.12 5.20 -9.92
N HIS A 79 -4.79 5.10 -10.07
CA HIS A 79 -4.18 3.98 -10.79
C HIS A 79 -4.62 2.63 -10.21
N ILE A 80 -4.54 2.50 -8.89
CA ILE A 80 -4.87 1.27 -8.19
C ILE A 80 -6.37 0.92 -8.34
N LEU A 81 -7.24 1.92 -8.26
CA LEU A 81 -8.70 1.74 -8.33
C LEU A 81 -9.20 1.51 -9.76
N SER A 82 -8.56 2.12 -10.76
CA SER A 82 -9.00 2.11 -12.17
C SER A 82 -8.20 1.16 -13.07
N GLY A 83 -7.02 0.71 -12.62
CA GLY A 83 -6.07 -0.07 -13.41
C GLY A 83 -5.31 0.73 -14.48
N VAL A 84 -5.48 2.06 -14.56
CA VAL A 84 -4.83 2.92 -15.57
C VAL A 84 -3.40 3.23 -15.14
N THR A 85 -2.39 2.82 -15.90
CA THR A 85 -0.94 2.96 -15.61
C THR A 85 -0.44 4.41 -15.66
N VAL A 86 -0.85 5.24 -14.71
CA VAL A 86 -0.36 6.62 -14.48
C VAL A 86 0.67 6.68 -13.33
N TYR A 87 0.84 5.56 -12.61
CA TYR A 87 1.36 5.49 -11.25
C TYR A 87 2.86 5.73 -11.05
N ASP A 88 3.73 4.90 -11.63
CA ASP A 88 5.10 4.77 -11.10
C ASP A 88 5.90 6.10 -11.16
N TYR A 89 5.79 6.86 -12.25
CA TYR A 89 6.69 8.00 -12.47
C TYR A 89 6.23 9.29 -11.77
N ALA A 90 4.92 9.47 -11.55
CA ALA A 90 4.35 10.68 -10.97
C ALA A 90 4.26 10.61 -9.44
N HIS A 91 4.16 9.39 -8.88
CA HIS A 91 4.15 9.16 -7.45
C HIS A 91 5.56 9.00 -6.89
N ASN A 92 6.39 8.16 -7.53
CA ASN A 92 7.67 7.72 -7.00
C ASN A 92 8.86 8.24 -7.80
N TYR A 93 10.02 7.67 -7.48
CA TYR A 93 11.30 7.96 -8.08
C TYR A 93 11.45 7.30 -9.44
N TRP A 94 12.32 7.89 -10.27
CA TRP A 94 12.77 7.27 -11.49
C TRP A 94 14.31 7.15 -11.51
N PRO A 95 14.88 5.94 -11.66
CA PRO A 95 14.21 4.63 -11.52
C PRO A 95 13.61 4.41 -10.12
N ASP A 96 12.68 3.47 -10.01
CA ASP A 96 11.97 3.10 -8.78
C ASP A 96 12.86 2.28 -7.82
N THR A 97 13.96 2.90 -7.37
CA THR A 97 14.97 2.33 -6.47
C THR A 97 15.54 3.42 -5.55
N SER A 98 16.35 3.00 -4.55
CA SER A 98 17.04 3.91 -3.64
C SER A 98 18.01 4.86 -4.33
N GLY A 99 18.40 4.60 -5.58
CA GLY A 99 19.26 5.46 -6.39
C GLY A 99 18.50 6.40 -7.34
N GLY A 100 17.16 6.35 -7.38
CA GLY A 100 16.36 7.17 -8.30
C GLY A 100 16.31 8.66 -7.95
N VAL A 101 15.66 9.47 -8.79
CA VAL A 101 15.34 10.90 -8.48
C VAL A 101 13.83 11.19 -8.61
N SER A 102 13.28 12.10 -7.79
CA SER A 102 11.88 12.60 -7.85
C SER A 102 11.64 13.50 -9.07
N VAL A 103 11.93 13.00 -10.27
CA VAL A 103 12.02 13.85 -11.46
C VAL A 103 10.72 14.63 -11.69
N PHE A 104 9.56 13.99 -11.48
CA PHE A 104 8.26 14.60 -11.73
C PHE A 104 7.98 15.81 -10.83
N GLY A 105 8.20 15.71 -9.52
CA GLY A 105 8.03 16.82 -8.58
C GLY A 105 8.95 17.99 -8.90
N TYR A 106 10.22 17.72 -9.23
CA TYR A 106 11.13 18.79 -9.67
C TYR A 106 10.65 19.43 -10.97
N LYS A 107 10.12 18.63 -11.90
CA LYS A 107 9.59 19.12 -13.18
C LYS A 107 8.32 19.96 -13.02
N LEU A 108 7.45 19.65 -12.05
CA LEU A 108 6.28 20.48 -11.72
C LEU A 108 6.72 21.87 -11.26
N VAL A 109 7.70 21.92 -10.35
CA VAL A 109 8.24 23.19 -9.81
C VAL A 109 8.94 24.00 -10.90
N ASP A 110 9.75 23.34 -11.75
CA ASP A 110 10.38 23.99 -12.90
C ASP A 110 9.37 24.52 -13.91
N GLU A 111 8.36 23.73 -14.30
CA GLU A 111 7.36 24.17 -15.28
C GLU A 111 6.58 25.40 -14.79
N TRP A 112 6.22 25.44 -13.50
CA TRP A 112 5.65 26.66 -12.91
C TRP A 112 6.62 27.84 -12.98
N TYR A 113 7.90 27.62 -12.67
CA TYR A 113 8.90 28.68 -12.68
C TYR A 113 9.12 29.24 -14.09
N GLN A 114 9.29 28.37 -15.11
CA GLN A 114 9.42 28.79 -16.52
C GLN A 114 8.18 29.58 -16.99
N SER A 115 7.00 29.15 -16.57
CA SER A 115 5.73 29.86 -16.79
C SER A 115 5.72 31.26 -16.15
N SER A 116 6.19 31.38 -14.90
CA SER A 116 6.23 32.65 -14.16
C SER A 116 7.17 33.70 -14.77
N ILE A 117 8.22 33.26 -15.49
CA ILE A 117 9.20 34.13 -16.16
C ILE A 117 8.90 34.34 -17.65
N GLY A 118 7.70 33.95 -18.12
CA GLY A 118 7.23 34.21 -19.49
C GLY A 118 7.84 33.31 -20.57
N ARG A 119 8.42 32.15 -20.20
CA ARG A 119 8.95 31.16 -21.15
C ARG A 119 7.92 30.11 -21.58
N ARG A 120 6.68 30.24 -21.12
CA ARG A 120 5.52 29.40 -21.49
C ARG A 120 4.33 30.28 -21.82
N ASP A 121 3.42 29.75 -22.63
CA ASP A 121 2.22 30.47 -23.07
C ASP A 121 1.15 30.59 -21.98
N THR A 122 1.28 29.81 -20.89
CA THR A 122 0.33 29.79 -19.77
C THR A 122 1.02 30.25 -18.51
N THR A 123 0.38 31.13 -17.74
CA THR A 123 0.83 31.57 -16.41
C THR A 123 -0.01 30.92 -15.31
N TYR A 124 0.65 30.32 -14.32
CA TYR A 124 0.00 29.68 -13.18
C TYR A 124 0.12 30.54 -11.91
N PRO A 125 -0.89 30.53 -11.01
CA PRO A 125 -0.83 31.30 -9.76
C PRO A 125 0.16 30.70 -8.75
N GLU A 126 0.53 31.46 -7.72
CA GLU A 126 1.40 30.99 -6.63
C GLU A 126 0.84 29.78 -5.87
N ALA A 127 -0.49 29.59 -5.84
CA ALA A 127 -1.10 28.42 -5.24
C ALA A 127 -0.70 27.11 -5.97
N ASP A 128 -0.62 27.12 -7.30
CA ASP A 128 -0.18 25.96 -8.08
C ASP A 128 1.30 25.65 -7.82
N PHE A 129 2.13 26.67 -7.58
CA PHE A 129 3.51 26.48 -7.12
C PHE A 129 3.57 25.78 -5.77
N ALA A 130 2.75 26.24 -4.81
CA ALA A 130 2.71 25.64 -3.50
C ALA A 130 2.30 24.17 -3.56
N ILE A 131 1.30 23.82 -4.37
CA ILE A 131 0.90 22.42 -4.61
C ILE A 131 2.05 21.63 -5.26
N ALA A 132 2.73 22.17 -6.27
CA ALA A 132 3.88 21.53 -6.91
C ALA A 132 5.03 21.26 -5.92
N CYS A 133 5.31 22.22 -5.03
CA CYS A 133 6.29 22.04 -3.96
C CYS A 133 5.82 21.01 -2.93
N GLY A 134 4.53 20.97 -2.60
CA GLY A 134 3.94 19.96 -1.72
C GLY A 134 4.07 18.55 -2.29
N TRP A 135 3.84 18.42 -3.60
CA TRP A 135 4.04 17.17 -4.36
C TRP A 135 5.51 16.74 -4.36
N LEU A 136 6.44 17.65 -4.65
CA LEU A 136 7.87 17.32 -4.59
C LEU A 136 8.28 16.88 -3.18
N ALA A 137 7.78 17.56 -2.14
CA ALA A 137 8.06 17.19 -0.76
C ALA A 137 7.49 15.81 -0.39
N HIS A 138 6.31 15.44 -0.90
CA HIS A 138 5.79 14.07 -0.82
C HIS A 138 6.78 13.07 -1.40
N GLN A 139 7.20 13.26 -2.66
CA GLN A 139 8.14 12.31 -3.28
C GLN A 139 9.44 12.23 -2.48
N LEU A 140 10.01 13.37 -2.06
CA LEU A 140 11.19 13.41 -1.21
C LEU A 140 11.03 12.67 0.12
N ALA A 141 9.84 12.73 0.71
CA ALA A 141 9.51 12.02 1.93
C ALA A 141 9.43 10.50 1.71
N ASP A 142 8.80 10.07 0.61
CA ASP A 142 8.61 8.66 0.26
C ASP A 142 9.92 7.95 0.00
N TRP A 143 10.84 8.60 -0.71
CA TRP A 143 12.01 7.93 -1.26
C TRP A 143 12.79 7.08 -0.28
N TYR A 144 13.13 7.70 0.84
CA TYR A 144 14.20 7.19 1.63
C TYR A 144 13.62 6.15 2.57
N VAL A 145 12.41 6.40 3.04
CA VAL A 145 11.63 5.52 3.90
C VAL A 145 10.92 4.40 3.12
N HIS A 146 10.85 4.49 1.79
CA HIS A 146 10.37 3.39 0.95
C HIS A 146 11.51 2.60 0.34
N TYR A 147 12.56 3.23 -0.19
CA TYR A 147 13.49 2.50 -1.03
C TYR A 147 14.82 2.21 -0.36
N ALA A 148 15.19 2.91 0.73
CA ALA A 148 16.47 2.66 1.38
C ALA A 148 16.54 1.22 1.89
N PRO A 149 17.66 0.52 1.65
CA PRO A 149 17.86 -0.83 2.16
C PRO A 149 17.86 -0.82 3.69
N ILE A 150 17.10 -1.74 4.27
CA ILE A 150 17.06 -1.96 5.72
C ILE A 150 17.44 -3.37 6.09
N ASP A 151 17.96 -3.53 7.30
CA ASP A 151 18.12 -4.84 7.92
C ASP A 151 16.79 -5.39 8.49
N ARG A 152 16.86 -6.60 9.04
CA ARG A 152 15.71 -7.26 9.68
C ARG A 152 15.17 -6.52 10.90
N ASP A 153 15.96 -5.69 11.56
CA ASP A 153 15.54 -4.93 12.75
C ASP A 153 14.93 -3.57 12.38
N GLY A 154 15.11 -3.15 11.12
CA GLY A 154 14.59 -1.91 10.56
C GLY A 154 15.60 -0.77 10.66
N TRP A 155 16.90 -1.08 10.72
CA TRP A 155 17.94 -0.07 10.59
C TRP A 155 18.28 0.13 9.13
N ILE A 156 18.36 1.39 8.72
CA ILE A 156 18.82 1.77 7.39
C ILE A 156 20.31 1.48 7.30
N LEU A 157 20.74 0.83 6.22
CA LEU A 157 22.14 0.52 5.99
C LEU A 157 22.94 1.77 5.62
N GLU A 158 24.24 1.78 5.96
CA GLU A 158 25.16 2.85 5.56
C GLU A 158 25.27 2.97 4.03
N ASP A 159 25.31 1.82 3.34
CA ASP A 159 25.25 1.76 1.89
C ASP A 159 23.80 1.75 1.40
N VAL A 160 23.31 2.93 1.05
CA VAL A 160 21.95 3.15 0.53
C VAL A 160 21.73 2.55 -0.86
N LEU A 161 22.79 2.11 -1.54
CA LEU A 161 22.73 1.45 -2.85
C LEU A 161 22.94 -0.07 -2.76
N ALA A 162 23.09 -0.62 -1.55
CA ALA A 162 23.23 -2.05 -1.34
C ALA A 162 22.03 -2.80 -1.92
N GLU A 163 22.28 -3.84 -2.73
CA GLU A 163 21.22 -4.69 -3.28
C GLU A 163 20.52 -5.49 -2.18
N ALA A 164 19.19 -5.51 -2.17
CA ALA A 164 18.43 -6.41 -1.32
C ALA A 164 18.61 -7.85 -1.78
N ASP A 165 18.98 -8.69 -0.82
CA ASP A 165 18.98 -10.15 -0.98
C ASP A 165 17.62 -10.75 -0.57
N ASP A 166 16.67 -9.92 -0.13
CA ASP A 166 15.38 -10.28 0.48
C ASP A 166 15.51 -11.26 1.66
N GLU A 167 16.72 -11.37 2.21
CA GLU A 167 17.08 -12.34 3.23
C GLU A 167 17.60 -11.65 4.48
N THR A 168 18.61 -10.81 4.34
CA THR A 168 19.23 -10.00 5.39
C THR A 168 19.00 -8.51 5.17
N VAL A 169 18.85 -8.11 3.90
CA VAL A 169 18.60 -6.76 3.44
C VAL A 169 17.32 -6.75 2.62
N PHE A 170 16.43 -5.81 2.91
CA PHE A 170 15.16 -5.67 2.23
C PHE A 170 15.07 -4.29 1.54
N HIS A 171 14.57 -4.29 0.32
CA HIS A 171 14.18 -3.08 -0.41
C HIS A 171 12.66 -2.95 -0.43
N GLY A 172 12.18 -1.72 -0.61
CA GLY A 172 10.77 -1.46 -0.88
C GLY A 172 9.93 -1.47 0.39
N TYR A 173 9.48 -0.27 0.75
CA TYR A 173 8.84 0.08 2.00
C TYR A 173 9.73 -0.23 3.20
N SER A 174 10.77 0.58 3.44
CA SER A 174 11.77 0.33 4.49
C SER A 174 11.22 0.43 5.93
N ASN A 175 9.95 0.81 6.08
CA ASN A 175 9.14 0.70 7.29
C ASN A 175 8.26 -0.58 7.34
N SER A 176 8.31 -1.43 6.32
CA SER A 176 7.57 -2.69 6.25
C SER A 176 8.24 -3.80 7.04
N HIS A 177 7.43 -4.81 7.31
CA HIS A 177 7.71 -5.95 8.16
C HIS A 177 7.90 -5.58 9.64
N ARG A 178 7.55 -4.35 10.03
CA ARG A 178 7.60 -3.89 11.43
C ARG A 178 6.32 -4.25 12.18
N VAL A 179 5.20 -4.43 11.47
CA VAL A 179 3.89 -4.69 12.08
C VAL A 179 3.63 -6.19 12.25
N LEU A 180 3.67 -6.95 11.16
CA LEU A 180 3.44 -8.40 11.12
C LEU A 180 4.72 -9.20 11.43
N GLY A 181 5.89 -8.61 11.21
CA GLY A 181 7.22 -9.12 11.57
C GLY A 181 8.07 -9.53 10.36
N ALA A 182 9.39 -9.34 10.48
CA ALA A 182 10.40 -9.59 9.42
C ALA A 182 11.05 -10.98 9.46
N TYR A 183 10.58 -11.88 10.32
CA TYR A 183 11.21 -13.18 10.56
C TYR A 183 10.71 -14.30 9.64
N TYR A 184 9.84 -14.01 8.67
CA TYR A 184 9.33 -15.00 7.74
C TYR A 184 10.27 -15.23 6.56
N TYR A 185 9.99 -16.27 5.78
CA TYR A 185 10.66 -16.48 4.50
C TYR A 185 10.37 -15.34 3.51
N PRO A 186 11.30 -15.01 2.60
CA PRO A 186 11.16 -13.92 1.63
C PRO A 186 9.84 -13.98 0.86
N GLU A 187 9.40 -15.18 0.49
CA GLU A 187 8.17 -15.40 -0.27
C GLU A 187 6.91 -14.98 0.50
N ILE A 188 6.91 -15.13 1.83
CA ILE A 188 5.83 -14.69 2.72
C ILE A 188 5.93 -13.18 2.94
N LEU A 189 7.14 -12.65 3.16
CA LEU A 189 7.36 -11.21 3.33
C LEU A 189 6.87 -10.45 2.09
N ALA A 190 7.25 -10.89 0.89
CA ALA A 190 6.79 -10.32 -0.37
C ALA A 190 5.26 -10.36 -0.51
N LEU A 191 4.62 -11.45 -0.05
CA LEU A 191 3.16 -11.58 -0.11
C LEU A 191 2.42 -10.56 0.77
N TYR A 192 2.99 -10.20 1.91
CA TYR A 192 2.38 -9.27 2.88
C TYR A 192 3.02 -7.89 2.90
N ASN A 193 4.02 -7.61 2.05
CA ASN A 193 4.80 -6.37 2.09
C ASN A 193 3.87 -5.14 2.07
N THR A 194 3.02 -5.03 1.06
CA THR A 194 2.09 -3.90 0.94
C THR A 194 1.05 -3.85 2.07
N ALA A 195 0.67 -4.98 2.66
CA ALA A 195 -0.25 -5.00 3.80
C ALA A 195 0.43 -4.56 5.11
N ASP A 196 1.71 -4.86 5.28
CA ASP A 196 2.50 -4.40 6.42
C ASP A 196 2.80 -2.91 6.30
N HIS A 197 3.28 -2.49 5.13
CA HIS A 197 3.47 -1.11 4.72
C HIS A 197 2.26 -0.25 5.03
N ALA A 198 1.12 -0.74 4.59
CA ALA A 198 -0.16 -0.14 4.82
C ALA A 198 -0.43 0.14 6.30
N LEU A 199 -0.28 -0.89 7.13
CA LEU A 199 -0.56 -0.82 8.56
C LEU A 199 0.40 0.13 9.28
N ILE A 200 1.68 0.13 8.91
CA ILE A 200 2.66 0.99 9.57
C ILE A 200 2.33 2.46 9.33
N GLU A 201 1.90 2.83 8.13
CA GLU A 201 1.48 4.19 7.80
C GLU A 201 0.20 4.59 8.51
N PHE A 202 -0.82 3.72 8.51
CA PHE A 202 -2.03 3.94 9.30
C PHE A 202 -1.73 4.18 10.79
N PHE A 203 -0.75 3.46 11.32
CA PHE A 203 -0.32 3.61 12.70
C PHE A 203 0.48 4.88 12.96
N HIS A 204 1.31 5.34 12.01
CA HIS A 204 1.93 6.66 12.10
C HIS A 204 0.89 7.78 12.12
N ASP A 205 -0.11 7.70 11.24
CA ASP A 205 -1.24 8.62 11.23
C ASP A 205 -2.00 8.61 12.56
N MET A 206 -2.23 7.43 13.13
CA MET A 206 -2.86 7.29 14.44
C MET A 206 -2.08 8.00 15.54
N LEU A 207 -0.75 7.83 15.57
CA LEU A 207 0.11 8.51 16.53
C LEU A 207 0.14 10.03 16.33
N LEU A 208 0.16 10.49 15.08
CA LEU A 208 0.13 11.92 14.77
C LEU A 208 -1.20 12.56 15.18
N LEU A 209 -2.32 11.90 14.87
CA LEU A 209 -3.67 12.35 15.23
C LEU A 209 -3.85 12.42 16.75
N ASP A 210 -3.32 11.45 17.49
CA ASP A 210 -3.34 11.45 18.96
C ASP A 210 -2.49 12.59 19.56
N ARG A 211 -1.25 12.76 19.08
CA ARG A 211 -0.31 13.75 19.63
C ARG A 211 -0.66 15.20 19.30
N HIS A 212 -1.11 15.45 18.08
CA HIS A 212 -1.21 16.82 17.55
C HIS A 212 -2.64 17.35 17.48
N GLY A 213 -3.66 16.52 17.75
CA GLY A 213 -5.03 16.97 17.96
C GLY A 213 -5.68 17.67 16.75
N SER A 214 -6.96 18.00 16.91
CA SER A 214 -7.96 18.12 15.84
C SER A 214 -7.94 19.36 14.95
N SER A 215 -7.12 20.39 15.19
CA SER A 215 -7.26 21.66 14.45
C SER A 215 -6.70 21.61 13.03
N PHE A 216 -5.43 21.21 12.88
CA PHE A 216 -4.76 21.13 11.58
C PHE A 216 -5.19 19.87 10.80
N LEU A 217 -5.12 18.70 11.45
CA LEU A 217 -5.52 17.42 10.85
C LEU A 217 -7.05 17.29 10.70
N GLY A 218 -7.83 18.12 11.40
CA GLY A 218 -9.27 18.24 11.16
C GLY A 218 -9.61 18.79 9.78
N GLN A 219 -8.70 19.56 9.18
CA GLN A 219 -8.82 20.18 7.85
C GLN A 219 -8.13 19.36 6.76
N ASN A 220 -7.69 18.14 7.10
CA ASN A 220 -6.92 17.30 6.18
C ASN A 220 -7.72 17.02 4.91
N ARG A 221 -7.07 17.25 3.79
CA ARG A 221 -7.63 17.20 2.44
C ARG A 221 -6.50 17.03 1.43
N VAL A 222 -6.85 16.79 0.19
CA VAL A 222 -5.93 16.93 -0.93
C VAL A 222 -6.15 18.25 -1.65
N GLU A 223 -5.05 18.93 -1.97
CA GLU A 223 -5.03 20.07 -2.89
C GLU A 223 -4.56 19.58 -4.26
N LEU A 224 -5.23 19.97 -5.34
CA LEU A 224 -4.83 19.60 -6.71
C LEU A 224 -4.87 20.81 -7.62
N PHE A 225 -4.17 20.72 -8.75
CA PHE A 225 -4.02 21.78 -9.73
C PHE A 225 -5.37 22.10 -10.42
N PRO A 226 -5.93 23.31 -10.25
CA PRO A 226 -7.20 23.64 -10.88
C PRO A 226 -7.10 23.59 -12.40
N THR A 227 -8.05 22.90 -13.04
CA THR A 227 -8.19 22.90 -14.50
C THR A 227 -8.82 24.20 -14.98
N ARG A 228 -8.18 24.83 -15.96
CA ARG A 228 -8.53 26.14 -16.52
C ARG A 228 -8.69 26.03 -18.04
N ILE A 229 -9.49 26.91 -18.63
CA ILE A 229 -9.58 27.01 -20.10
C ILE A 229 -8.59 28.07 -20.57
N VAL A 230 -7.60 27.66 -21.36
CA VAL A 230 -6.59 28.54 -21.96
C VAL A 230 -6.62 28.32 -23.47
N ALA A 231 -6.90 29.38 -24.23
CA ALA A 231 -7.05 29.31 -25.69
C ALA A 231 -8.00 28.18 -26.18
N GLY A 232 -9.10 27.96 -25.46
CA GLY A 232 -10.10 26.93 -25.78
C GLY A 232 -9.74 25.50 -25.37
N GLN A 233 -8.60 25.29 -24.70
CA GLN A 233 -8.15 23.97 -24.22
C GLN A 233 -8.17 23.90 -22.70
N LEU A 234 -8.54 22.74 -22.15
CA LEU A 234 -8.39 22.46 -20.72
C LEU A 234 -6.91 22.28 -20.39
N LYS A 235 -6.39 23.10 -19.49
CA LYS A 235 -4.99 23.09 -19.05
C LYS A 235 -4.89 23.18 -17.53
N ASN A 236 -3.89 22.50 -16.98
CA ASN A 236 -3.40 22.67 -15.62
C ASN A 236 -1.90 22.31 -15.60
N LEU A 237 -1.22 22.68 -14.51
CA LEU A 237 0.21 22.45 -14.37
C LEU A 237 0.58 20.95 -14.47
N LEU A 238 -0.19 20.07 -13.83
CA LEU A 238 0.05 18.62 -13.83
C LEU A 238 0.02 18.01 -15.24
N THR A 239 -1.01 18.33 -16.01
CA THR A 239 -1.16 17.91 -17.40
C THR A 239 0.00 18.44 -18.24
N GLN A 240 0.28 19.74 -18.16
CA GLN A 240 1.35 20.39 -18.95
C GLN A 240 2.73 19.80 -18.62
N THR A 241 2.99 19.47 -17.36
CA THR A 241 4.21 18.78 -16.94
C THR A 241 4.27 17.35 -17.47
N SER A 242 3.17 16.59 -17.41
CA SER A 242 3.14 15.23 -17.94
C SER A 242 3.33 15.14 -19.46
N GLU A 243 2.88 16.15 -20.21
CA GLU A 243 3.02 16.21 -21.67
C GLU A 243 4.48 16.39 -22.12
N GLN A 244 5.34 16.95 -21.27
CA GLN A 244 6.77 17.15 -21.58
C GLN A 244 7.56 15.85 -21.68
N TYR A 245 6.97 14.73 -21.29
CA TYR A 245 7.59 13.41 -21.45
C TYR A 245 7.27 12.75 -22.80
N GLU A 246 6.52 13.40 -23.68
CA GLU A 246 6.37 13.04 -25.11
C GLU A 246 6.04 11.55 -25.37
N GLY A 247 5.27 10.91 -24.49
CA GLY A 247 4.86 9.51 -24.63
C GLY A 247 5.84 8.47 -24.06
N VAL A 248 6.94 8.90 -23.43
CA VAL A 248 7.80 8.03 -22.60
C VAL A 248 7.02 7.47 -21.42
N VAL A 249 6.10 8.27 -20.88
CA VAL A 249 5.18 7.90 -19.81
C VAL A 249 3.76 8.35 -20.15
N THR A 250 2.79 7.76 -19.45
CA THR A 250 1.36 8.05 -19.62
C THR A 250 1.06 9.50 -19.26
N ARG A 251 0.50 10.25 -20.21
CA ARG A 251 -0.04 11.61 -19.98
C ARG A 251 -1.13 11.59 -18.90
N ILE A 252 -1.19 12.65 -18.08
CA ILE A 252 -2.27 12.88 -17.12
C ILE A 252 -3.31 13.83 -17.73
N PRO A 253 -4.51 13.34 -18.13
CA PRO A 253 -5.53 14.18 -18.74
C PRO A 253 -6.12 15.18 -17.74
N PRO A 254 -6.41 16.42 -18.18
CA PRO A 254 -6.92 17.47 -17.31
C PRO A 254 -8.32 17.18 -16.76
N GLU A 255 -9.08 16.32 -17.43
CA GLU A 255 -10.42 15.88 -17.04
C GLU A 255 -10.41 14.96 -15.80
N LEU A 256 -9.29 14.29 -15.53
CA LEU A 256 -9.20 13.35 -14.41
C LEU A 256 -8.85 14.03 -13.07
N VAL A 257 -8.33 15.27 -13.10
CA VAL A 257 -7.80 15.93 -11.90
C VAL A 257 -8.85 16.13 -10.81
N SER A 258 -10.07 16.55 -11.17
CA SER A 258 -11.16 16.67 -10.17
C SER A 258 -11.54 15.31 -9.58
N THR A 259 -11.58 14.27 -10.42
CA THR A 259 -11.92 12.90 -10.01
C THR A 259 -10.88 12.36 -9.03
N PHE A 260 -9.59 12.64 -9.24
CA PHE A 260 -8.52 12.28 -8.30
C PHE A 260 -8.76 12.92 -6.94
N GLY A 261 -9.06 14.22 -6.91
CA GLY A 261 -9.25 14.97 -5.68
C GLY A 261 -10.47 14.51 -4.89
N GLU A 262 -11.61 14.31 -5.56
CA GLU A 262 -12.84 13.83 -4.92
C GLU A 262 -12.66 12.41 -4.36
N SER A 263 -12.09 11.50 -5.14
CA SER A 263 -11.87 10.11 -4.73
C SER A 263 -10.92 10.03 -3.54
N PHE A 264 -9.82 10.78 -3.57
CA PHE A 264 -8.83 10.72 -2.50
C PHE A 264 -9.34 11.40 -1.22
N ASN A 265 -10.08 12.51 -1.31
CA ASN A 265 -10.72 13.10 -0.12
C ASN A 265 -11.68 12.12 0.58
N GLN A 266 -12.39 11.26 -0.17
CA GLN A 266 -13.20 10.20 0.44
C GLN A 266 -12.34 9.17 1.20
N VAL A 267 -11.17 8.81 0.65
CA VAL A 267 -10.19 7.95 1.34
C VAL A 267 -9.72 8.60 2.64
N ILE A 268 -9.40 9.91 2.62
CA ILE A 268 -8.99 10.66 3.81
C ILE A 268 -10.05 10.58 4.92
N GLN A 269 -11.32 10.82 4.58
CA GLN A 269 -12.41 10.75 5.56
C GLN A 269 -12.62 9.33 6.09
N ALA A 270 -12.51 8.31 5.23
CA ALA A 270 -12.63 6.91 5.63
C ALA A 270 -11.51 6.50 6.62
N LEU A 271 -10.26 6.92 6.37
CA LEU A 271 -9.13 6.63 7.26
C LEU A 271 -9.26 7.31 8.62
N LYS A 272 -9.70 8.57 8.64
CA LYS A 272 -9.99 9.29 9.88
C LYS A 272 -11.09 8.60 10.70
N ALA A 273 -12.18 8.21 10.04
CA ALA A 273 -13.26 7.45 10.65
C ALA A 273 -12.78 6.10 11.22
N LEU A 274 -11.93 5.40 10.47
CA LEU A 274 -11.36 4.13 10.91
C LEU A 274 -10.50 4.29 12.16
N ASN A 275 -9.66 5.32 12.21
CA ASN A 275 -8.86 5.61 13.40
C ASN A 275 -9.75 5.86 14.63
N ASP A 276 -10.75 6.74 14.50
CA ASP A 276 -11.71 7.03 15.56
C ASP A 276 -12.42 5.76 16.07
N ILE A 277 -12.83 4.89 15.15
CA ILE A 277 -13.44 3.60 15.46
C ILE A 277 -12.47 2.67 16.19
N ALA A 278 -11.24 2.55 15.69
CA ALA A 278 -10.24 1.64 16.23
C ALA A 278 -9.84 2.04 17.67
N VAL A 279 -9.63 3.34 17.90
CA VAL A 279 -9.35 3.90 19.23
C VAL A 279 -10.56 3.75 20.16
N HIS A 280 -11.78 3.93 19.67
CA HIS A 280 -12.98 3.69 20.48
C HIS A 280 -13.10 2.22 20.92
N LEU A 281 -12.80 1.26 20.02
CA LEU A 281 -12.88 -0.17 20.33
C LEU A 281 -11.81 -0.63 21.30
N ASN A 282 -10.62 -0.09 21.15
CA ASN A 282 -9.50 -0.32 22.04
C ASN A 282 -8.88 1.03 22.44
N PRO A 283 -9.30 1.62 23.57
CA PRO A 283 -8.74 2.89 24.06
C PRO A 283 -7.24 2.83 24.36
N ARG A 284 -6.65 1.63 24.48
CA ARG A 284 -5.20 1.44 24.67
C ARG A 284 -4.45 1.31 23.35
N LEU A 285 -5.14 1.31 22.21
CA LEU A 285 -4.56 1.05 20.89
C LEU A 285 -3.42 2.01 20.56
N VAL A 286 -3.62 3.30 20.79
CA VAL A 286 -2.57 4.32 20.57
C VAL A 286 -1.32 3.98 21.39
N THR A 287 -1.48 3.61 22.66
CA THR A 287 -0.36 3.21 23.51
C THR A 287 0.31 1.92 23.00
N THR A 288 -0.48 0.93 22.57
CA THR A 288 0.02 -0.31 21.97
C THR A 288 0.85 -0.03 20.71
N VAL A 289 0.35 0.83 19.83
CA VAL A 289 1.03 1.28 18.62
C VAL A 289 2.31 2.02 19.00
N ALA A 290 2.23 2.99 19.91
CA ALA A 290 3.39 3.77 20.33
C ALA A 290 4.50 2.86 20.87
N ASN A 291 4.18 1.92 21.77
CA ASN A 291 5.17 0.99 22.30
C ASN A 291 5.84 0.10 21.22
N SER A 292 5.20 -0.07 20.06
CA SER A 292 5.65 -0.98 19.00
C SER A 292 6.45 -0.27 17.90
N ILE A 293 6.14 0.99 17.61
CA ILE A 293 6.72 1.71 16.45
C ILE A 293 7.23 3.12 16.74
N ASP A 294 6.88 3.74 17.87
CA ASP A 294 7.32 5.09 18.20
C ASP A 294 8.83 5.13 18.43
N PRO A 295 9.62 5.94 17.70
CA PRO A 295 11.07 5.99 17.87
C PRO A 295 11.46 6.40 19.29
N GLY A 296 10.69 7.30 19.93
CA GLY A 296 10.95 7.72 21.31
C GLY A 296 10.74 6.62 22.37
N ARG A 297 10.07 5.52 22.00
CA ARG A 297 9.84 4.37 22.90
C ARG A 297 10.64 3.14 22.51
N THR A 298 10.83 2.93 21.21
CA THR A 298 11.48 1.73 20.67
C THR A 298 12.97 1.92 20.45
N GLY A 299 13.46 3.17 20.38
CA GLY A 299 14.84 3.48 20.00
C GLY A 299 15.15 3.21 18.53
N LYS A 300 14.15 2.86 17.72
CA LYS A 300 14.28 2.66 16.27
C LYS A 300 14.40 4.00 15.54
N PRO A 301 14.84 4.00 14.26
CA PRO A 301 14.92 5.22 13.46
C PRO A 301 13.60 6.01 13.43
N ASP A 302 13.70 7.34 13.50
CA ASP A 302 12.57 8.24 13.30
C ASP A 302 12.44 8.56 11.81
N TYR A 303 11.75 7.68 11.09
CA TYR A 303 11.52 7.82 9.65
C TYR A 303 10.84 9.14 9.28
N ILE A 304 9.98 9.69 10.14
CA ILE A 304 9.29 10.97 9.87
C ILE A 304 10.30 12.12 9.94
N GLU A 305 11.14 12.19 10.98
CA GLU A 305 12.17 13.23 11.08
C GLU A 305 13.20 13.13 9.95
N MET A 306 13.55 11.91 9.54
CA MET A 306 14.43 11.68 8.39
C MET A 306 13.82 12.21 7.08
N SER A 307 12.52 11.97 6.83
CA SER A 307 11.81 12.55 5.69
C SER A 307 11.77 14.08 5.76
N VAL A 308 11.54 14.67 6.93
CA VAL A 308 11.60 16.14 7.12
C VAL A 308 12.99 16.67 6.73
N GLN A 309 14.06 16.06 7.22
CA GLN A 309 15.42 16.49 6.91
C GLN A 309 15.74 16.36 5.42
N ARG A 310 15.21 15.33 4.75
CA ARG A 310 15.36 15.15 3.31
C ARG A 310 14.71 16.29 2.52
N VAL A 311 13.47 16.66 2.86
CA VAL A 311 12.77 17.80 2.24
C VAL A 311 13.56 19.11 2.42
N LEU A 312 14.17 19.31 3.59
CA LEU A 312 15.03 20.48 3.81
C LEU A 312 16.26 20.47 2.88
N ASN A 313 16.97 19.34 2.83
CA ASN A 313 18.25 19.22 2.14
C ASN A 313 18.13 19.11 0.61
N GLU A 314 17.00 18.62 0.10
CA GLU A 314 16.83 18.29 -1.33
C GLU A 314 15.75 19.14 -2.01
N PHE A 315 15.13 20.07 -1.28
CA PHE A 315 14.21 21.04 -1.85
C PHE A 315 14.46 22.45 -1.32
N PHE A 316 14.32 22.70 -0.02
CA PHE A 316 14.44 24.05 0.53
C PHE A 316 15.84 24.67 0.38
N SER A 317 16.88 23.84 0.29
CA SER A 317 18.26 24.27 0.07
C SER A 317 18.60 24.59 -1.39
N LEU A 318 17.72 24.24 -2.34
CA LEU A 318 18.04 24.28 -3.77
C LEU A 318 17.64 25.61 -4.42
N SER A 319 18.42 26.04 -5.40
CA SER A 319 18.05 27.12 -6.33
C SER A 319 17.04 26.64 -7.39
N PHE A 320 16.38 27.58 -8.08
CA PHE A 320 15.49 27.23 -9.20
C PHE A 320 16.25 26.53 -10.34
N GLU A 321 17.51 26.91 -10.58
CA GLU A 321 18.39 26.28 -11.57
C GLU A 321 18.73 24.84 -11.18
N GLU A 322 18.99 24.58 -9.90
CA GLU A 322 19.27 23.23 -9.40
C GLU A 322 18.02 22.33 -9.48
N ILE A 323 16.84 22.87 -9.16
CA ILE A 323 15.55 22.21 -9.33
C ILE A 323 15.33 21.85 -10.81
N ALA A 324 15.54 22.79 -11.73
CA ALA A 324 15.40 22.56 -13.17
C ALA A 324 16.37 21.47 -13.67
N ARG A 325 17.63 21.49 -13.20
CA ARG A 325 18.63 20.47 -13.53
C ARG A 325 18.18 19.07 -13.11
N ARG A 326 17.61 18.92 -11.92
CA ARG A 326 17.08 17.64 -11.43
C ARG A 326 15.82 17.20 -12.18
N GLY A 327 14.94 18.14 -12.52
CA GLY A 327 13.75 17.88 -13.34
C GLY A 327 14.06 17.47 -14.78
N SER A 328 15.27 17.74 -15.29
CA SER A 328 15.69 17.43 -16.66
C SER A 328 16.34 16.05 -16.83
N LEU A 329 16.47 15.26 -15.75
CA LEU A 329 17.19 13.98 -15.79
C LEU A 329 16.45 12.87 -16.56
N MET A 330 15.15 13.02 -16.78
CA MET A 330 14.36 12.09 -17.58
C MET A 330 14.36 12.53 -19.04
N VAL A 331 15.40 12.09 -19.76
CA VAL A 331 15.50 12.21 -21.23
C VAL A 331 15.24 10.83 -21.82
N CYS A 332 14.32 10.76 -22.79
CA CYS A 332 14.24 9.59 -23.66
C CYS A 332 15.54 9.53 -24.47
N ASN A 333 16.49 8.73 -24.03
CA ASN A 333 17.63 8.41 -24.86
C ASN A 333 17.13 7.40 -25.88
N GLN A 334 17.13 7.76 -27.17
CA GLN A 334 16.94 6.79 -28.24
C GLN A 334 18.00 5.70 -28.04
N ALA A 335 17.57 4.49 -27.66
CA ALA A 335 18.48 3.37 -27.55
C ALA A 335 18.94 2.96 -28.95
N ASP A 336 20.24 2.77 -29.13
CA ASP A 336 20.78 2.15 -30.34
C ASP A 336 20.39 0.66 -30.34
N GLY A 337 19.28 0.31 -31.01
CA GLY A 337 18.82 -1.07 -31.16
C GLY A 337 17.31 -1.24 -31.21
N GLU A 338 16.84 -2.45 -31.54
CA GLU A 338 15.43 -2.79 -31.42
C GLU A 338 15.01 -2.79 -29.93
N PRO A 339 13.92 -2.11 -29.55
CA PRO A 339 13.50 -2.07 -28.16
C PRO A 339 13.08 -3.46 -27.70
N ALA A 340 13.66 -3.93 -26.60
CA ALA A 340 13.14 -5.11 -25.92
C ALA A 340 11.77 -4.78 -25.33
N ILE A 341 10.70 -5.25 -25.98
CA ILE A 341 9.33 -5.09 -25.48
C ILE A 341 9.16 -5.99 -24.26
N LYS A 342 9.28 -5.41 -23.07
CA LYS A 342 8.90 -6.07 -21.82
C LYS A 342 7.44 -5.75 -21.54
N ILE A 343 6.55 -6.70 -21.81
CA ILE A 343 5.17 -6.64 -21.33
C ILE A 343 5.23 -6.79 -19.80
N ARG A 344 5.10 -5.67 -19.08
CA ARG A 344 4.79 -5.73 -17.64
C ARG A 344 3.35 -6.22 -17.53
N GLU A 345 3.08 -7.20 -16.66
CA GLU A 345 1.70 -7.44 -16.23
C GLU A 345 1.13 -6.09 -15.80
N THR A 346 -0.06 -5.73 -16.29
CA THR A 346 -0.80 -4.57 -15.75
C THR A 346 -0.75 -4.70 -14.25
N ALA A 347 -0.31 -3.64 -13.56
CA ALA A 347 -0.27 -3.60 -12.10
C ALA A 347 -1.63 -4.10 -11.61
N ARG A 348 -1.67 -5.35 -11.16
CA ARG A 348 -2.87 -5.92 -10.55
C ARG A 348 -3.18 -4.96 -9.41
N ALA A 349 -4.45 -4.59 -9.20
CA ALA A 349 -4.84 -3.84 -8.00
C ALA A 349 -4.20 -4.56 -6.81
N GLY A 350 -3.09 -3.99 -6.31
CA GLY A 350 -1.94 -4.79 -5.83
C GLY A 350 -2.14 -5.40 -4.46
N THR A 351 -3.31 -5.19 -3.86
CA THR A 351 -3.57 -5.68 -2.54
C THR A 351 -4.96 -6.27 -2.47
N ILE A 352 -5.03 -7.34 -1.70
CA ILE A 352 -6.30 -7.91 -1.27
C ILE A 352 -7.12 -6.87 -0.47
N LEU A 353 -6.47 -5.80 0.01
CA LEU A 353 -7.08 -4.67 0.73
C LEU A 353 -7.85 -3.73 -0.21
N PHE A 354 -7.32 -3.41 -1.41
CA PHE A 354 -7.94 -2.47 -2.36
C PHE A 354 -9.26 -2.97 -2.94
N GLY A 355 -9.34 -4.27 -3.28
CA GLY A 355 -10.56 -4.88 -3.80
C GLY A 355 -11.73 -4.87 -2.79
N LEU A 356 -11.45 -4.76 -1.49
CA LEU A 356 -12.49 -4.58 -0.47
C LEU A 356 -12.75 -3.09 -0.19
N ALA A 357 -11.73 -2.23 -0.18
CA ALA A 357 -11.86 -0.79 0.04
C ALA A 357 -12.81 -0.13 -0.95
N ASP A 358 -12.60 -0.33 -2.25
CA ASP A 358 -13.48 0.20 -3.31
C ASP A 358 -14.93 -0.30 -3.16
N ARG A 359 -15.10 -1.54 -2.70
CA ARG A 359 -16.44 -2.10 -2.48
C ARG A 359 -17.10 -1.53 -1.24
N LEU A 360 -16.35 -1.07 -0.24
CA LEU A 360 -16.86 -0.62 1.06
C LEU A 360 -17.16 0.87 1.12
N THR A 361 -16.32 1.71 0.49
CA THR A 361 -16.57 3.16 0.39
C THR A 361 -17.88 3.47 -0.33
N ARG A 362 -18.32 2.58 -1.22
CA ARG A 362 -19.63 2.64 -1.90
C ARG A 362 -20.83 2.27 -1.00
N LEU A 363 -20.58 1.68 0.17
CA LEU A 363 -21.62 1.00 0.95
C LEU A 363 -21.93 1.67 2.29
N VAL A 364 -21.01 2.47 2.85
CA VAL A 364 -21.20 3.10 4.16
C VAL A 364 -20.61 4.51 4.16
N ASP A 365 -21.43 5.49 4.53
CA ASP A 365 -20.98 6.85 4.82
C ASP A 365 -20.07 6.85 6.08
N PRO A 366 -18.81 7.32 5.98
CA PRO A 366 -17.87 7.35 7.11
C PRO A 366 -18.38 8.13 8.33
N GLU A 367 -19.09 9.25 8.14
CA GLU A 367 -19.61 10.07 9.23
C GLU A 367 -20.73 9.35 9.99
N LEU A 368 -21.56 8.62 9.25
CA LEU A 368 -22.60 7.76 9.80
C LEU A 368 -22.00 6.63 10.64
N ALA A 369 -20.94 5.99 10.14
CA ALA A 369 -20.25 4.90 10.84
C ALA A 369 -19.62 5.37 12.16
N VAL A 370 -18.95 6.53 12.17
CA VAL A 370 -18.34 7.11 13.37
C VAL A 370 -19.40 7.45 14.41
N SER A 371 -20.50 8.08 13.98
CA SER A 371 -21.61 8.47 14.86
C SER A 371 -22.27 7.24 15.51
N LEU A 372 -22.50 6.17 14.73
CA LEU A 372 -23.03 4.90 15.23
C LEU A 372 -22.15 4.22 16.27
N VAL A 373 -20.83 4.38 16.17
CA VAL A 373 -19.87 3.75 17.08
C VAL A 373 -19.70 4.56 18.35
N LYS A 374 -19.58 5.90 18.24
CA LYS A 374 -19.39 6.79 19.39
C LYS A 374 -20.66 6.91 20.24
N ASP A 375 -21.82 7.01 19.61
CA ASP A 375 -23.11 7.02 20.28
C ASP A 375 -24.14 6.23 19.45
N PRO A 376 -24.36 4.94 19.77
CA PRO A 376 -25.32 4.10 19.07
C PRO A 376 -26.76 4.64 19.08
N ASN A 377 -27.07 5.62 19.93
CA ASN A 377 -28.38 6.26 20.02
C ASN A 377 -28.46 7.63 19.33
N SER A 378 -27.36 8.12 18.73
CA SER A 378 -27.28 9.47 18.13
C SER A 378 -28.06 9.64 16.83
N LEU A 379 -28.41 8.55 16.14
CA LEU A 379 -29.13 8.60 14.87
C LEU A 379 -30.65 8.67 15.07
N ASN A 380 -31.12 9.88 15.36
CA ASN A 380 -32.53 10.24 15.20
C ASN A 380 -32.82 10.63 13.74
N LEU A 381 -32.87 9.66 12.83
CA LEU A 381 -33.41 9.89 11.48
C LEU A 381 -34.94 9.94 11.56
N ARG A 382 -35.49 11.13 11.83
CA ARG A 382 -36.92 11.41 11.76
C ARG A 382 -37.37 11.46 10.29
N LEU A 383 -37.57 10.30 9.67
CA LEU A 383 -38.26 10.20 8.39
C LEU A 383 -39.78 10.14 8.62
N LEU A 384 -40.52 10.85 7.75
CA LEU A 384 -41.99 10.99 7.78
C LEU A 384 -42.53 11.56 9.11
N TRP A 385 -42.25 12.85 9.37
CA TRP A 385 -42.98 13.67 10.36
C TRP A 385 -43.13 13.02 11.74
N GLY A 386 -42.13 12.25 12.19
CA GLY A 386 -42.10 11.65 13.53
C GLY A 386 -42.94 10.38 13.72
N LEU A 387 -43.48 9.76 12.66
CA LEU A 387 -44.32 8.56 12.76
C LEU A 387 -43.55 7.23 12.68
N VAL A 388 -42.32 7.23 12.17
CA VAL A 388 -41.49 6.02 12.07
C VAL A 388 -40.18 6.23 12.83
N ASP A 389 -40.17 5.77 14.07
CA ASP A 389 -38.96 5.59 14.87
C ASP A 389 -38.23 4.37 14.30
N LEU A 390 -37.35 4.60 13.33
CA LEU A 390 -36.53 3.60 12.64
C LEU A 390 -35.44 3.12 13.63
N ARG A 391 -35.88 2.51 14.73
CA ARG A 391 -35.02 2.00 15.80
C ARG A 391 -33.98 1.07 15.20
N ALA A 392 -32.89 0.92 15.96
CA ALA A 392 -31.75 0.02 15.78
C ALA A 392 -32.04 -1.39 15.21
N GLY A 393 -33.28 -1.84 15.09
CA GLY A 393 -33.71 -3.06 14.41
C GLY A 393 -33.41 -3.13 12.91
N ILE A 394 -33.61 -2.07 12.12
CA ILE A 394 -33.31 -2.12 10.67
C ILE A 394 -31.81 -2.06 10.41
N ILE A 395 -31.08 -1.25 11.19
CA ILE A 395 -29.61 -1.26 11.17
C ILE A 395 -29.11 -2.61 11.68
N ARG A 396 -29.63 -3.15 12.78
CA ARG A 396 -29.29 -4.50 13.28
C ARG A 396 -29.55 -5.56 12.23
N GLU A 397 -30.58 -5.42 11.38
CA GLU A 397 -30.89 -6.38 10.32
C GLU A 397 -30.09 -6.18 9.02
N LEU A 398 -29.72 -4.95 8.65
CA LEU A 398 -28.72 -4.67 7.61
C LEU A 398 -27.35 -5.22 8.02
N VAL A 399 -26.93 -4.91 9.24
CA VAL A 399 -25.70 -5.36 9.89
C VAL A 399 -25.71 -6.90 10.06
N ARG A 400 -26.86 -7.54 10.29
CA ARG A 400 -27.02 -9.00 10.36
C ARG A 400 -27.01 -9.66 8.98
N VAL A 401 -27.70 -9.09 7.98
CA VAL A 401 -27.71 -9.58 6.59
C VAL A 401 -26.31 -9.45 5.97
N TRP A 402 -25.57 -8.41 6.32
CA TRP A 402 -24.23 -8.16 5.78
C TRP A 402 -23.12 -8.86 6.55
N GLY A 403 -23.22 -8.92 7.89
CA GLY A 403 -22.21 -9.54 8.75
C GLY A 403 -22.25 -11.07 8.79
N VAL A 404 -23.34 -11.70 8.35
CA VAL A 404 -23.52 -13.17 8.44
C VAL A 404 -23.43 -13.89 7.08
N GLY A 405 -23.80 -13.24 5.97
CA GLY A 405 -23.81 -13.87 4.64
C GLY A 405 -22.59 -13.53 3.79
N LYS A 406 -22.70 -12.49 2.96
CA LYS A 406 -21.84 -12.32 1.77
C LYS A 406 -20.38 -11.97 2.05
N LEU A 407 -20.09 -11.18 3.07
CA LEU A 407 -18.72 -10.72 3.33
C LEU A 407 -17.93 -11.68 4.22
N SER A 408 -18.59 -12.38 5.14
CA SER A 408 -17.96 -13.51 5.83
C SER A 408 -17.63 -14.62 4.83
N GLU A 409 -18.54 -14.93 3.90
CA GLU A 409 -18.33 -15.92 2.83
C GLU A 409 -17.18 -15.50 1.90
N HIS A 410 -17.12 -14.25 1.42
CA HIS A 410 -16.00 -13.77 0.60
C HIS A 410 -14.64 -13.75 1.34
N LEU A 411 -14.61 -13.29 2.60
CA LEU A 411 -13.37 -13.30 3.40
C LEU A 411 -12.94 -14.71 3.86
N HIS A 412 -13.86 -15.69 3.87
CA HIS A 412 -13.51 -17.09 4.15
C HIS A 412 -12.86 -17.78 2.95
N HIS A 413 -13.08 -17.28 1.73
CA HIS A 413 -12.50 -17.87 0.51
C HIS A 413 -11.07 -17.42 0.23
N ASP A 414 -10.60 -16.31 0.82
CA ASP A 414 -9.19 -15.92 0.74
C ASP A 414 -8.44 -16.23 2.06
N PRO A 415 -7.73 -17.37 2.14
CA PRO A 415 -7.02 -17.76 3.35
C PRO A 415 -5.88 -16.80 3.72
N LYS A 416 -5.41 -15.93 2.81
CA LYS A 416 -4.38 -14.92 3.09
C LYS A 416 -4.95 -13.77 3.93
N LEU A 417 -6.20 -13.35 3.67
CA LEU A 417 -6.90 -12.36 4.50
C LEU A 417 -7.22 -12.87 5.90
N GLY A 418 -7.41 -14.17 6.05
CA GLY A 418 -7.73 -14.80 7.33
C GLY A 418 -6.67 -14.54 8.41
N ALA A 419 -5.39 -14.57 8.03
CA ALA A 419 -4.28 -14.31 8.94
C ALA A 419 -4.23 -12.84 9.37
N LEU A 420 -4.33 -11.91 8.41
CA LEU A 420 -4.36 -10.47 8.67
C LEU A 420 -5.55 -10.07 9.55
N LYS A 421 -6.74 -10.61 9.27
CA LYS A 421 -7.92 -10.42 10.12
C LYS A 421 -7.69 -10.89 11.56
N ALA A 422 -6.95 -11.99 11.75
CA ALA A 422 -6.63 -12.50 13.08
C ALA A 422 -5.68 -11.57 13.85
N PHE A 423 -4.68 -10.99 13.19
CA PHE A 423 -3.82 -9.93 13.73
C PHE A 423 -4.66 -8.76 14.26
N LEU A 424 -5.45 -8.16 13.37
CA LEU A 424 -6.27 -6.98 13.65
C LEU A 424 -7.30 -7.25 14.76
N THR A 425 -7.92 -8.43 14.73
CA THR A 425 -8.87 -8.84 15.76
C THR A 425 -8.21 -8.91 17.14
N GLU A 426 -6.97 -9.40 17.23
CA GLU A 426 -6.26 -9.46 18.51
C GLU A 426 -5.84 -8.07 18.98
N LEU A 427 -5.38 -7.22 18.05
CA LEU A 427 -5.04 -5.83 18.34
C LEU A 427 -6.25 -5.05 18.91
N MET A 428 -7.44 -5.23 18.33
CA MET A 428 -8.68 -4.60 18.81
C MET A 428 -9.20 -5.17 20.13
N ARG A 429 -8.68 -6.31 20.62
CA ARG A 429 -9.05 -6.82 21.96
C ARG A 429 -8.34 -6.08 23.08
N GLY A 430 -7.25 -5.36 22.80
CA GLY A 430 -6.55 -4.50 23.77
C GLY A 430 -5.96 -5.24 24.97
N LYS A 431 -5.59 -6.52 24.80
CA LYS A 431 -5.06 -7.34 25.89
C LYS A 431 -3.58 -7.10 26.19
N TYR A 432 -2.82 -6.69 25.18
CA TYR A 432 -1.36 -6.58 25.24
C TYR A 432 -0.91 -5.15 24.93
N GLY A 433 0.24 -4.78 25.47
CA GLY A 433 0.81 -3.44 25.33
C GLY A 433 1.62 -3.22 24.05
N ASP A 434 1.66 -4.22 23.16
CA ASP A 434 2.46 -4.26 21.92
C ASP A 434 1.77 -5.11 20.83
N PHE A 435 2.45 -5.27 19.68
CA PHE A 435 2.00 -6.11 18.57
C PHE A 435 2.22 -7.61 18.75
N THR A 436 2.96 -8.06 19.77
CA THR A 436 3.46 -9.44 19.87
C THR A 436 2.33 -10.48 19.85
N ALA A 437 1.24 -10.25 20.60
CA ALA A 437 0.11 -11.17 20.58
C ALA A 437 -0.63 -11.20 19.23
N GLY A 438 -0.71 -10.05 18.55
CA GLY A 438 -1.24 -9.94 17.19
C GLY A 438 -0.38 -10.74 16.22
N GLN A 439 0.93 -10.57 16.25
CA GLN A 439 1.90 -11.28 15.41
C GLN A 439 1.82 -12.80 15.62
N HIS A 440 1.71 -13.27 16.86
CA HIS A 440 1.49 -14.69 17.14
C HIS A 440 0.15 -15.20 16.59
N ARG A 441 -0.92 -14.38 16.64
CA ARG A 441 -2.23 -14.75 16.06
C ARG A 441 -2.19 -14.79 14.54
N PHE A 442 -1.49 -13.85 13.91
CA PHE A 442 -1.19 -13.83 12.49
C PHE A 442 -0.49 -15.12 12.07
N GLN A 443 0.68 -15.40 12.67
CA GLN A 443 1.48 -16.58 12.40
C GLN A 443 0.66 -17.87 12.51
N ARG A 444 -0.07 -18.06 13.61
CA ARG A 444 -0.90 -19.26 13.83
C ARG A 444 -1.94 -19.46 12.73
N ARG A 445 -2.49 -18.38 12.17
CA ARG A 445 -3.53 -18.44 11.13
C ARG A 445 -3.00 -18.37 9.71
N LEU A 446 -1.72 -18.06 9.53
CA LEU A 446 -1.07 -18.03 8.23
C LEU A 446 -0.96 -19.45 7.66
N PRO A 447 -1.54 -19.74 6.47
CA PRO A 447 -1.41 -21.03 5.82
C PRO A 447 -0.02 -21.20 5.18
N PRO A 448 0.41 -22.43 4.85
CA PRO A 448 1.54 -22.64 3.94
C PRO A 448 1.32 -21.90 2.62
N LEU A 449 2.37 -21.26 2.12
CA LEU A 449 2.34 -20.54 0.85
C LEU A 449 2.72 -21.48 -0.29
N LEU A 450 1.88 -21.57 -1.33
CA LEU A 450 2.15 -22.34 -2.54
C LEU A 450 2.45 -21.37 -3.68
N GLN A 451 3.54 -21.61 -4.40
CA GLN A 451 3.97 -20.83 -5.55
C GLN A 451 4.39 -21.74 -6.69
N SER A 452 4.07 -21.35 -7.92
CA SER A 452 4.62 -22.01 -9.10
C SER A 452 6.10 -21.67 -9.24
N ALA A 453 6.94 -22.66 -9.47
CA ALA A 453 8.37 -22.49 -9.69
C ALA A 453 8.75 -22.45 -11.19
N GLY A 454 7.75 -22.24 -12.07
CA GLY A 454 7.94 -22.19 -13.52
C GLY A 454 8.16 -23.54 -14.18
N VAL A 455 8.32 -23.52 -15.51
CA VAL A 455 8.67 -24.68 -16.36
C VAL A 455 10.10 -24.49 -16.84
N GLU A 456 11.08 -24.92 -16.05
CA GLU A 456 12.47 -25.00 -16.55
C GLU A 456 12.59 -26.13 -17.58
N HIS A 457 13.51 -25.96 -18.53
CA HIS A 457 13.75 -26.88 -19.65
C HIS A 457 13.85 -28.33 -19.18
N SER A 458 12.74 -29.06 -19.37
CA SER A 458 12.62 -30.47 -19.04
C SER A 458 13.44 -31.30 -20.03
N PRO A 459 13.90 -32.51 -19.64
CA PRO A 459 14.49 -33.45 -20.59
C PRO A 459 13.54 -33.67 -21.79
N PRO A 460 14.06 -33.94 -23.00
CA PRO A 460 13.23 -34.17 -24.18
C PRO A 460 12.22 -35.30 -23.91
N GLY A 461 10.92 -34.99 -24.03
CA GLY A 461 9.82 -35.95 -23.87
C GLY A 461 8.91 -35.76 -22.66
N PHE A 462 9.23 -34.85 -21.73
CA PHE A 462 8.40 -34.56 -20.55
C PHE A 462 8.10 -33.06 -20.40
N SER A 463 6.96 -32.73 -19.81
CA SER A 463 6.66 -31.40 -19.30
C SER A 463 6.53 -31.47 -17.79
N GLU A 464 7.30 -30.65 -17.07
CA GLU A 464 7.27 -30.61 -15.61
C GLU A 464 6.44 -29.45 -15.09
N ILE A 465 5.58 -29.73 -14.11
CA ILE A 465 4.86 -28.75 -13.31
C ILE A 465 5.55 -28.71 -11.95
N ARG A 466 6.19 -27.58 -11.62
CA ARG A 466 6.91 -27.42 -10.35
C ARG A 466 6.14 -26.49 -9.43
N VAL A 467 5.85 -26.96 -8.22
CA VAL A 467 5.19 -26.16 -7.18
C VAL A 467 6.03 -26.18 -5.92
N LYS A 468 6.36 -25.00 -5.42
CA LYS A 468 7.07 -24.78 -4.16
C LYS A 468 6.07 -24.52 -3.05
N VAL A 469 6.25 -25.19 -1.92
CA VAL A 469 5.45 -25.01 -0.70
C VAL A 469 6.36 -24.48 0.40
N ILE A 470 6.08 -23.26 0.85
CA ILE A 470 6.80 -22.55 1.90
C ILE A 470 6.01 -22.64 3.21
N PRO A 471 6.62 -23.14 4.31
CA PRO A 471 5.95 -23.21 5.60
C PRO A 471 5.79 -21.82 6.23
N ALA A 472 4.70 -21.62 6.97
CA ALA A 472 4.38 -20.39 7.70
C ALA A 472 5.09 -20.33 9.07
N VAL A 473 6.42 -20.51 9.08
CA VAL A 473 7.27 -20.48 10.28
C VAL A 473 8.19 -19.26 10.28
N PHE A 474 8.75 -18.95 11.44
CA PHE A 474 9.89 -18.04 11.50
C PHE A 474 11.14 -18.75 10.99
N ARG A 475 11.98 -18.06 10.22
CA ARG A 475 13.16 -18.60 9.55
C ARG A 475 14.20 -19.12 10.54
N ASP A 476 14.36 -18.44 11.67
CA ASP A 476 15.24 -18.82 12.78
C ASP A 476 14.64 -19.94 13.66
N GLN A 477 13.35 -20.24 13.50
CA GLN A 477 12.63 -21.28 14.25
C GLN A 477 11.84 -22.20 13.31
N PRO A 478 12.51 -22.93 12.39
CA PRO A 478 11.84 -23.73 11.38
C PRO A 478 11.10 -24.95 11.97
N ASN A 479 11.48 -25.39 13.18
CA ASN A 479 10.96 -26.60 13.82
C ASN A 479 9.69 -26.37 14.68
N GLN A 480 8.89 -25.35 14.35
CA GLN A 480 7.61 -25.11 15.03
C GLN A 480 6.63 -26.25 14.69
N ALA A 481 6.49 -27.23 15.60
CA ALA A 481 5.82 -28.51 15.35
C ALA A 481 4.40 -28.40 14.76
N GLY A 482 3.63 -27.37 15.12
CA GLY A 482 2.31 -27.12 14.54
C GLY A 482 2.35 -26.56 13.12
N LYS A 483 3.42 -25.89 12.72
CA LYS A 483 3.56 -25.22 11.43
C LYS A 483 4.37 -26.00 10.39
N THR A 484 4.79 -27.21 10.73
CA THR A 484 5.36 -28.16 9.77
C THR A 484 4.30 -28.55 8.74
N ILE A 485 4.68 -28.53 7.46
CA ILE A 485 3.85 -29.01 6.34
C ILE A 485 3.47 -30.48 6.59
N ASP A 486 2.22 -30.83 6.32
CA ASP A 486 1.71 -32.20 6.41
C ASP A 486 1.49 -32.80 5.01
N PRO A 487 2.44 -33.63 4.50
CA PRO A 487 2.33 -34.24 3.18
C PRO A 487 1.15 -35.19 3.03
N ALA A 488 0.60 -35.70 4.14
CA ALA A 488 -0.58 -36.56 4.10
C ALA A 488 -1.85 -35.80 3.66
N THR A 489 -1.83 -34.47 3.76
CA THR A 489 -2.93 -33.58 3.34
C THR A 489 -2.74 -33.00 1.94
N LEU A 490 -1.65 -33.36 1.26
CA LEU A 490 -1.37 -32.87 -0.09
C LEU A 490 -2.40 -33.41 -1.09
N ALA A 491 -3.06 -32.49 -1.79
CA ALA A 491 -3.80 -32.77 -3.01
C ALA A 491 -3.11 -32.07 -4.18
N PHE A 492 -2.80 -32.81 -5.23
CA PHE A 492 -2.26 -32.31 -6.49
C PHE A 492 -3.17 -32.81 -7.61
N ALA A 493 -4.08 -31.95 -8.06
CA ALA A 493 -5.10 -32.29 -9.03
C ALA A 493 -4.94 -31.51 -10.34
N VAL A 494 -5.11 -32.19 -11.46
CA VAL A 494 -5.18 -31.57 -12.80
C VAL A 494 -6.53 -31.88 -13.41
N ASN A 495 -7.27 -30.85 -13.83
CA ASN A 495 -8.66 -30.92 -14.27
C ASN A 495 -9.59 -31.60 -13.26
N GLY A 496 -9.31 -31.41 -11.96
CA GLY A 496 -10.06 -32.04 -10.87
C GLY A 496 -9.72 -33.51 -10.59
N TYR A 497 -8.78 -34.10 -11.34
CA TYR A 497 -8.29 -35.47 -11.08
C TYR A 497 -6.99 -35.44 -10.29
N GLU A 498 -6.98 -36.13 -9.15
CA GLU A 498 -5.79 -36.25 -8.30
C GLU A 498 -4.69 -37.04 -9.03
N ALA A 499 -3.49 -36.48 -9.15
CA ALA A 499 -2.39 -37.04 -9.95
C ALA A 499 -2.01 -38.46 -9.51
N ARG A 500 -2.05 -38.74 -8.19
CA ARG A 500 -1.76 -40.08 -7.65
C ARG A 500 -2.75 -41.16 -8.09
N THR A 501 -3.96 -40.76 -8.51
CA THR A 501 -4.99 -41.68 -9.03
C THR A 501 -4.87 -41.94 -10.53
N LYS A 502 -3.96 -41.23 -11.22
CA LYS A 502 -3.70 -41.32 -12.67
C LYS A 502 -2.20 -41.52 -12.95
N PRO A 503 -1.57 -42.59 -12.42
CA PRO A 503 -0.12 -42.82 -12.56
C PRO A 503 0.33 -43.01 -14.02
N ASP A 504 -0.59 -43.40 -14.92
CA ASP A 504 -0.31 -43.54 -16.35
C ASP A 504 -0.20 -42.18 -17.07
N THR A 505 -0.71 -41.11 -16.46
CA THR A 505 -0.74 -39.76 -17.02
C THR A 505 0.21 -38.81 -16.29
N PHE A 506 0.34 -38.96 -14.97
CA PHE A 506 1.15 -38.11 -14.12
C PHE A 506 2.09 -38.93 -13.24
N GLU A 507 3.30 -38.44 -13.07
CA GLU A 507 4.20 -38.83 -11.99
C GLU A 507 4.35 -37.65 -11.03
N LEU A 508 4.21 -37.88 -9.73
CA LEU A 508 4.36 -36.84 -8.72
C LEU A 508 5.51 -37.19 -7.79
N GLU A 509 6.54 -36.37 -7.80
CA GLU A 509 7.67 -36.45 -6.88
C GLU A 509 7.58 -35.36 -5.81
N LEU A 510 8.03 -35.70 -4.61
CA LEU A 510 8.10 -34.81 -3.46
C LEU A 510 9.56 -34.73 -3.02
N ASN A 511 10.12 -33.53 -3.09
CA ASN A 511 11.49 -33.23 -2.66
C ASN A 511 11.46 -32.21 -1.51
N TRP A 512 12.47 -32.24 -0.66
CA TRP A 512 12.60 -31.31 0.46
C TRP A 512 13.92 -30.55 0.37
N ASP A 513 13.84 -29.25 0.64
CA ASP A 513 15.00 -28.38 0.86
C ASP A 513 14.79 -27.66 2.20
N GLY A 514 15.46 -28.17 3.22
CA GLY A 514 15.18 -27.82 4.60
C GLY A 514 13.69 -28.01 4.93
N PRO A 515 12.98 -26.97 5.41
CA PRO A 515 11.56 -27.05 5.75
C PRO A 515 10.62 -26.74 4.56
N LYS A 516 11.16 -26.37 3.39
CA LYS A 516 10.39 -26.11 2.17
C LYS A 516 10.16 -27.44 1.42
N MET A 517 8.95 -27.64 0.91
CA MET A 517 8.59 -28.82 0.11
C MET A 517 8.45 -28.43 -1.35
N PHE A 518 9.05 -29.20 -2.25
CA PHE A 518 8.99 -29.03 -3.69
C PHE A 518 8.24 -30.20 -4.31
N LEU A 519 7.23 -29.88 -5.10
CA LEU A 519 6.37 -30.81 -5.80
C LEU A 519 6.73 -30.76 -7.28
N VAL A 520 7.06 -31.92 -7.86
CA VAL A 520 7.37 -32.04 -9.28
C VAL A 520 6.36 -33.01 -9.89
N GLY A 521 5.40 -32.45 -10.62
CA GLY A 521 4.44 -33.22 -11.42
C GLY A 521 4.96 -33.38 -12.85
N ARG A 522 5.39 -34.58 -13.24
CA ARG A 522 5.76 -34.87 -14.63
C ARG A 522 4.55 -35.36 -15.41
N VAL A 523 4.28 -34.69 -16.53
CA VAL A 523 3.24 -35.08 -17.47
C VAL A 523 3.81 -36.08 -18.47
N LYS A 524 3.20 -37.26 -18.55
CA LYS A 524 3.63 -38.34 -19.46
C LYS A 524 3.16 -38.12 -20.91
N PRO A 525 3.83 -38.73 -21.90
CA PRO A 525 3.39 -38.68 -23.30
C PRO A 525 1.94 -39.15 -23.46
N GLY A 526 1.14 -38.41 -24.23
CA GLY A 526 -0.29 -38.71 -24.46
C GLY A 526 -1.26 -37.77 -23.75
N PHE A 527 -0.76 -36.87 -22.89
CA PHE A 527 -1.57 -35.75 -22.38
C PHE A 527 -2.04 -34.85 -23.52
N CYS A 528 -3.32 -34.48 -23.50
CA CYS A 528 -3.92 -33.69 -24.58
C CYS A 528 -3.36 -32.27 -24.62
N GLN A 529 -3.34 -31.69 -25.83
CA GLN A 529 -3.09 -30.26 -25.99
C GLN A 529 -4.32 -29.47 -25.53
N GLY A 530 -4.09 -28.27 -25.00
CA GLY A 530 -5.15 -27.35 -24.60
C GLY A 530 -4.92 -26.71 -23.24
N THR A 531 -5.98 -26.08 -22.72
CA THR A 531 -6.00 -25.47 -21.40
C THR A 531 -6.45 -26.49 -20.35
N HIS A 532 -5.68 -26.61 -19.29
CA HIS A 532 -5.95 -27.48 -18.15
C HIS A 532 -5.94 -26.68 -16.85
N HIS A 533 -6.60 -27.18 -15.83
CA HIS A 533 -6.68 -26.51 -14.53
C HIS A 533 -5.87 -27.27 -13.48
N LEU A 534 -4.83 -26.64 -12.94
CA LEU A 534 -4.05 -27.13 -11.81
C LEU A 534 -4.68 -26.66 -10.50
N LEU A 535 -4.87 -27.59 -9.58
CA LEU A 535 -5.19 -27.31 -8.19
C LEU A 535 -4.17 -28.03 -7.30
N VAL A 536 -3.40 -27.29 -6.53
CA VAL A 536 -2.55 -27.85 -5.47
C VAL A 536 -3.01 -27.31 -4.13
N SER A 537 -3.13 -28.18 -3.14
CA SER A 537 -3.46 -27.76 -1.78
C SER A 537 -2.77 -28.61 -0.73
N VAL A 538 -2.37 -28.01 0.38
CA VAL A 538 -1.70 -28.71 1.49
C VAL A 538 -1.92 -27.96 2.81
N ARG A 539 -1.98 -28.70 3.91
CA ARG A 539 -2.09 -28.16 5.27
C ARG A 539 -0.75 -28.23 5.99
N ASP A 540 -0.60 -27.37 6.98
CA ASP A 540 0.34 -27.63 8.08
C ASP A 540 -0.36 -28.47 9.17
N ARG A 541 0.38 -28.85 10.21
CA ARG A 541 -0.16 -29.59 11.36
C ARG A 541 -0.95 -28.70 12.34
N SER A 542 -1.27 -27.46 11.97
CA SER A 542 -1.98 -26.50 12.82
C SER A 542 -3.46 -26.42 12.45
N GLU A 543 -4.20 -25.58 13.17
CA GLU A 543 -5.59 -25.23 12.84
C GLU A 543 -5.69 -24.13 11.75
N ALA A 544 -4.60 -23.86 11.03
CA ALA A 544 -4.61 -22.89 9.94
C ALA A 544 -5.44 -23.39 8.75
N PRO A 545 -5.94 -22.48 7.92
CA PRO A 545 -6.53 -22.85 6.64
C PRO A 545 -5.54 -23.63 5.76
N THR A 546 -6.08 -24.36 4.78
CA THR A 546 -5.27 -25.06 3.78
C THR A 546 -4.62 -24.05 2.83
N GLY A 547 -3.33 -24.19 2.58
CA GLY A 547 -2.66 -23.46 1.52
C GLY A 547 -3.14 -23.96 0.16
N ARG A 548 -3.40 -23.08 -0.80
CA ARG A 548 -3.99 -23.44 -2.11
C ARG A 548 -3.33 -22.66 -3.23
N LEU A 549 -3.09 -23.34 -4.35
CA LEU A 549 -2.66 -22.78 -5.63
C LEU A 549 -3.62 -23.27 -6.71
N GLU A 550 -4.18 -22.34 -7.49
CA GLU A 550 -4.98 -22.62 -8.68
C GLU A 550 -4.37 -21.90 -9.86
N GLN A 551 -4.16 -22.63 -10.96
CA GLN A 551 -3.55 -22.08 -12.17
C GLN A 551 -4.13 -22.74 -13.43
N GLU A 552 -4.21 -21.98 -14.50
CA GLU A 552 -4.40 -22.53 -15.83
C GLU A 552 -3.04 -22.97 -16.41
N LEU A 553 -2.99 -24.18 -16.93
CA LEU A 553 -1.85 -24.76 -17.62
C LEU A 553 -2.17 -24.82 -19.10
N GLN A 554 -1.33 -24.21 -19.93
CA GLN A 554 -1.43 -24.33 -21.37
C GLN A 554 -0.43 -25.36 -21.88
N VAL A 555 -0.94 -26.45 -22.48
CA VAL A 555 -0.12 -27.53 -23.01
C VAL A 555 -0.14 -27.49 -24.54
N TRP A 556 1.04 -27.35 -25.12
CA TRP A 556 1.27 -27.31 -26.57
C TRP A 556 2.31 -28.36 -26.95
N ARG A 557 2.23 -28.94 -28.15
CA ARG A 557 3.37 -29.71 -28.69
C ARG A 557 4.20 -28.75 -29.53
N LYS A 558 5.52 -28.77 -29.33
CA LYS A 558 6.44 -28.23 -30.34
C LYS A 558 6.30 -29.12 -31.58
N THR A 559 5.76 -28.55 -32.65
CA THR A 559 5.75 -29.17 -33.99
C THR A 559 7.15 -29.22 -34.57
#